data_AF-A0AAJ7W2D2-F1
#
_entry.id   AF-A0AAJ7W2D2-F1
#
_cell.length_a   1.000
_cell.length_b   1.000
_cell.length_c   1.000
_cell.angle_alpha   90.00
_cell.angle_beta   90.00
_cell.angle_gamma   90.00
#
_symmetry.space_group_name_H-M   'P 1'
#
loop_
_entity.id
_entity.type
_entity.pdbx_description
1 polymer ?
#
loop_
_entity_poly.entity_id
_entity_poly.type
_entity_poly.pdbx_seq_one_letter_code
_entity_poly.pdbx_strand_id
1 'polypeptide(L)'
;MLLLSGTSIIMMKTGRVTFIDSLNYFHMPLSALPKAFGLADAAGLKQKGVFPHLFNTPENQHYIGPLPALEFYSPDTMSTAQRNQFLAWYNEQRSTGYVFNFRTAFIDYCRSDVTILRQACVSFREMFLQHGSVCPFSESTTIASACSKVFRKNFLRDEQIAILPPGGYRYGDKQSRKAILWLLSLEHRLGCAIVHAGRTREYRLPEGTPVDGYYLDTDSGLRHVFQFQGCFWHGCPKCYRINRDSRLQTGGSMDARYERTQATNDKIRYLGYELTEIWECEFDRWISDPEQTALYRSLNENPLVSQAPLEPRDAFFGGRTGNTVSFYEVEGSERIHYVDVCSLYPFISKTGKFPVGHPTVYVGDDCRELTGDRHNIDNVEGLIKCVVLPPRDLYHPVLPVRMHGKLLFALCRSCAEATLQGSCPHENPADRVFEGTWIVDEVKRAVRKGYEITLIHEIRQYEITQYDPATRTGGHFADYINTFLKIKQEASGWPRECGDDDEAKKLYIEEYDRVEGIRLDP
;
A
#
# COMPACT_ATOMS: atom_id res chain seq x y z
N MET A 1 -10.92 -13.88 -22.41
CA MET A 1 -10.26 -12.88 -21.54
C MET A 1 -8.95 -13.47 -21.07
N LEU A 2 -7.84 -12.76 -21.26
CA LEU A 2 -6.51 -13.16 -20.79
C LEU A 2 -6.05 -12.14 -19.75
N LEU A 3 -5.48 -12.61 -18.65
CA LEU A 3 -4.95 -11.77 -17.58
C LEU A 3 -3.49 -12.18 -17.33
N LEU A 4 -2.59 -11.19 -17.38
CA LEU A 4 -1.14 -11.38 -17.35
C LEU A 4 -0.51 -10.68 -16.15
N SER A 5 0.59 -11.24 -15.65
CA SER A 5 1.53 -10.58 -14.74
C SER A 5 2.92 -10.61 -15.40
N GLY A 6 3.33 -9.48 -15.99
CA GLY A 6 4.46 -9.46 -16.91
C GLY A 6 4.21 -10.36 -18.11
N THR A 7 5.08 -11.34 -18.33
CA THR A 7 4.96 -12.35 -19.40
C THR A 7 4.17 -13.60 -18.98
N SER A 8 3.84 -13.74 -17.70
CA SER A 8 3.16 -14.93 -17.18
C SER A 8 1.64 -14.81 -17.28
N ILE A 9 0.98 -15.86 -17.78
CA ILE A 9 -0.50 -15.93 -17.81
C ILE A 9 -1.00 -16.35 -16.44
N ILE A 10 -1.72 -15.46 -15.74
CA ILE A 10 -2.28 -15.76 -14.42
C ILE A 10 -3.74 -16.24 -14.49
N MET A 11 -4.46 -15.87 -15.55
CA MET A 11 -5.81 -16.37 -15.81
C MET A 11 -6.13 -16.33 -17.31
N MET A 12 -6.74 -17.39 -17.82
CA MET A 12 -7.29 -17.44 -19.18
C MET A 12 -8.74 -17.92 -19.14
N LYS A 13 -9.66 -17.15 -19.71
CA LYS A 13 -11.07 -17.51 -19.84
C LYS A 13 -11.44 -17.69 -21.31
N THR A 14 -11.89 -18.90 -21.64
CA THR A 14 -12.39 -19.31 -22.97
C THR A 14 -13.77 -19.95 -22.84
N GLY A 15 -14.78 -19.32 -23.43
CA GLY A 15 -16.18 -19.71 -23.24
C GLY A 15 -16.58 -19.72 -21.76
N ARG A 16 -17.01 -20.89 -21.28
CA ARG A 16 -17.40 -21.12 -19.88
C ARG A 16 -16.26 -21.70 -19.02
N VAL A 17 -15.08 -21.92 -19.59
CA VAL A 17 -13.92 -22.50 -18.89
C VAL A 17 -12.95 -21.40 -18.50
N THR A 18 -12.51 -21.44 -17.25
CA THR A 18 -11.48 -20.53 -16.72
C THR A 18 -10.29 -21.37 -16.27
N PHE A 19 -9.12 -21.09 -16.84
CA PHE A 19 -7.83 -21.61 -16.44
C PHE A 19 -7.18 -20.61 -15.49
N ILE A 20 -6.69 -21.11 -14.37
CA ILE A 20 -5.99 -20.35 -13.34
C ILE A 20 -4.66 -21.04 -13.05
N ASP A 21 -3.64 -20.24 -12.79
CA ASP A 21 -2.33 -20.76 -12.41
C ASP A 21 -2.29 -21.01 -10.89
N SER A 22 -2.11 -22.28 -10.51
CA SER A 22 -2.01 -22.72 -9.12
C SER A 22 -0.80 -22.13 -8.38
N LEU A 23 0.25 -21.70 -9.08
CA LEU A 23 1.42 -21.06 -8.44
C LEU A 23 1.10 -19.68 -7.88
N ASN A 24 -0.02 -19.05 -8.27
CA ASN A 24 -0.54 -17.84 -7.63
C ASN A 24 -1.20 -18.12 -6.26
N TYR A 25 -1.29 -19.39 -5.86
CA TYR A 25 -1.83 -19.83 -4.58
C TYR A 25 -0.80 -20.62 -3.77
N PHE A 26 -0.07 -21.52 -4.43
CA PHE A 26 0.92 -22.39 -3.80
C PHE A 26 2.32 -21.97 -4.22
N HIS A 27 2.96 -21.11 -3.43
CA HIS A 27 4.35 -20.67 -3.64
C HIS A 27 5.35 -21.73 -3.14
N MET A 28 5.16 -22.98 -3.55
CA MET A 28 5.98 -24.12 -3.16
C MET A 28 5.97 -25.20 -4.25
N PRO A 29 6.98 -26.07 -4.33
CA PRO A 29 6.98 -27.15 -5.31
C PRO A 29 5.85 -28.15 -5.04
N LEU A 30 5.36 -28.80 -6.10
CA LEU A 30 4.28 -29.79 -6.03
C LEU A 30 4.57 -30.93 -5.05
N SER A 31 5.84 -31.33 -4.92
CA SER A 31 6.30 -32.36 -3.98
C SER A 31 6.14 -31.98 -2.51
N ALA A 32 6.02 -30.69 -2.18
CA ALA A 32 5.80 -30.21 -0.82
C ALA A 32 4.32 -30.19 -0.41
N LEU A 33 3.38 -30.18 -1.37
CA LEU A 33 1.94 -30.10 -1.07
C LEU A 33 1.43 -31.26 -0.21
N PRO A 34 1.82 -32.54 -0.45
CA PRO A 34 1.31 -33.62 0.39
C PRO A 34 1.62 -33.45 1.86
N LYS A 35 2.82 -32.94 2.19
CA LYS A 35 3.22 -32.64 3.57
C LYS A 35 2.48 -31.39 4.10
N ALA A 36 2.41 -30.33 3.30
CA ALA A 36 1.80 -29.06 3.70
C ALA A 36 0.30 -29.19 4.04
N PHE A 37 -0.41 -30.12 3.38
CA PHE A 37 -1.85 -30.34 3.56
C PHE A 37 -2.18 -31.66 4.29
N GLY A 38 -1.19 -32.36 4.87
CA GLY A 38 -1.42 -33.62 5.58
C GLY A 38 -1.97 -34.77 4.72
N LEU A 39 -1.77 -34.71 3.39
CA LEU A 39 -2.33 -35.67 2.43
C LEU A 39 -1.58 -37.01 2.39
N ALA A 40 -0.32 -37.02 2.84
CA ALA A 40 0.51 -38.22 2.87
C ALA A 40 -0.11 -39.31 3.76
N ASP A 41 -0.63 -38.92 4.94
CA ASP A 41 -1.18 -39.82 5.94
C ASP A 41 -2.68 -40.07 5.73
N ALA A 42 -3.43 -39.07 5.29
CA ALA A 42 -4.89 -39.15 5.15
C ALA A 42 -5.37 -39.83 3.84
N ALA A 43 -4.59 -39.72 2.75
CA ALA A 43 -5.01 -40.20 1.43
C ALA A 43 -4.10 -41.29 0.82
N GLY A 44 -3.11 -41.76 1.58
CA GLY A 44 -2.13 -42.76 1.11
C GLY A 44 -1.32 -42.28 -0.09
N LEU A 45 -1.22 -40.97 -0.30
CA LEU A 45 -0.47 -40.39 -1.41
C LEU A 45 1.03 -40.60 -1.16
N LYS A 46 1.64 -41.47 -1.98
CA LYS A 46 3.10 -41.60 -2.04
C LYS A 46 3.73 -40.24 -2.36
N GLN A 47 4.93 -40.00 -1.82
CA GLN A 47 5.74 -38.86 -2.24
C GLN A 47 5.86 -38.82 -3.77
N LYS A 48 5.93 -37.60 -4.33
CA LYS A 48 6.11 -37.39 -5.77
C LYS A 48 7.27 -38.25 -6.26
N GLY A 49 6.98 -39.15 -7.20
CA GLY A 49 7.97 -40.08 -7.75
C GLY A 49 9.06 -39.36 -8.55
N VAL A 50 10.21 -40.02 -8.72
CA VAL A 50 11.30 -39.52 -9.56
C VAL A 50 11.07 -40.00 -11.00
N PHE A 51 11.17 -39.10 -11.98
CA PHE A 51 10.98 -39.44 -13.40
C PHE A 51 12.18 -39.00 -14.26
N PRO A 52 12.63 -39.81 -15.23
CA PRO A 52 13.76 -39.48 -16.09
C PRO A 52 13.34 -38.49 -17.19
N HIS A 53 13.26 -37.20 -16.85
CA HIS A 53 12.76 -36.16 -17.76
C HIS A 53 13.49 -36.11 -19.11
N LEU A 54 14.81 -36.29 -19.13
CA LEU A 54 15.59 -36.24 -20.38
C LEU A 54 15.47 -37.54 -21.20
N PHE A 55 14.91 -38.61 -20.63
CA PHE A 55 14.66 -39.86 -21.34
C PHE A 55 13.34 -39.83 -22.13
N ASN A 56 12.50 -38.80 -21.93
CA ASN A 56 11.25 -38.61 -22.64
C ASN A 56 11.48 -38.11 -24.07
N THR A 57 11.83 -39.02 -24.97
CA THR A 57 11.99 -38.78 -26.41
C THR A 57 11.02 -39.64 -27.21
N PRO A 58 10.71 -39.30 -28.48
CA PRO A 58 9.84 -40.11 -29.34
C PRO A 58 10.30 -41.59 -29.46
N GLU A 59 11.61 -41.84 -29.42
CA GLU A 59 12.21 -43.16 -29.58
C GLU A 59 11.98 -44.04 -28.34
N ASN A 60 11.92 -43.44 -27.15
CA ASN A 60 11.83 -44.15 -25.88
C ASN A 60 10.39 -44.40 -25.40
N GLN A 61 9.37 -43.98 -26.14
CA GLN A 61 7.96 -44.07 -25.72
C GLN A 61 7.47 -45.51 -25.46
N HIS A 62 8.12 -46.50 -26.08
CA HIS A 62 7.82 -47.93 -25.94
C HIS A 62 8.91 -48.70 -25.19
N TYR A 63 9.84 -48.00 -24.53
CA TYR A 63 10.96 -48.62 -23.84
C TYR A 63 10.49 -49.48 -22.65
N ILE A 64 10.97 -50.73 -22.63
CA ILE A 64 10.85 -51.66 -21.51
C ILE A 64 12.24 -52.30 -21.32
N GLY A 65 12.88 -52.02 -20.20
CA GLY A 65 14.26 -52.46 -19.97
C GLY A 65 14.81 -52.03 -18.61
N PRO A 66 16.15 -52.03 -18.44
CA PRO A 66 16.79 -51.52 -17.24
C PRO A 66 16.42 -50.07 -16.93
N LEU A 67 16.61 -49.66 -15.67
CA LEU A 67 16.39 -48.27 -15.25
C LEU A 67 17.29 -47.31 -16.06
N PRO A 68 16.76 -46.17 -16.58
CA PRO A 68 17.56 -45.19 -17.31
C PRO A 68 18.77 -44.69 -16.51
N ALA A 69 19.82 -44.24 -17.20
CA ALA A 69 21.02 -43.69 -16.57
C ALA A 69 20.71 -42.46 -15.69
N LEU A 70 21.54 -42.23 -14.67
CA LEU A 70 21.38 -41.14 -13.68
C LEU A 70 21.23 -39.75 -14.32
N GLU A 71 21.98 -39.51 -15.40
CA GLU A 71 21.96 -38.25 -16.16
C GLU A 71 20.54 -37.87 -16.64
N PHE A 72 19.71 -38.86 -16.95
CA PHE A 72 18.35 -38.61 -17.44
C PHE A 72 17.40 -38.02 -16.37
N TYR A 73 17.80 -38.04 -15.10
CA TYR A 73 17.02 -37.53 -13.96
C TYR A 73 17.46 -36.14 -13.48
N SER A 74 18.50 -35.54 -14.08
CA SER A 74 19.02 -34.21 -13.73
C SER A 74 19.35 -34.00 -12.22
N PRO A 75 20.15 -34.88 -11.60
CA PRO A 75 20.44 -34.84 -10.16
C PRO A 75 21.18 -33.57 -9.70
N ASP A 76 21.81 -32.82 -10.62
CA ASP A 76 22.51 -31.57 -10.32
C ASP A 76 21.57 -30.40 -10.03
N THR A 77 20.29 -30.54 -10.36
CA THR A 77 19.24 -29.54 -10.04
C THR A 77 18.60 -29.78 -8.66
N MET A 78 18.90 -30.91 -8.03
CA MET A 78 18.33 -31.28 -6.73
C MET A 78 19.12 -30.64 -5.57
N SER A 79 18.43 -30.31 -4.49
CA SER A 79 19.11 -29.99 -3.22
C SER A 79 19.94 -31.17 -2.72
N THR A 80 20.94 -30.92 -1.87
CA THR A 80 21.81 -31.97 -1.31
C THR A 80 21.01 -33.10 -0.65
N ALA A 81 19.97 -32.77 0.11
CA ALA A 81 19.12 -33.75 0.76
C ALA A 81 18.32 -34.60 -0.26
N GLN A 82 17.70 -33.97 -1.25
CA GLN A 82 16.93 -34.66 -2.30
C GLN A 82 17.83 -35.55 -3.16
N ARG A 83 19.03 -35.08 -3.50
CA ARG A 83 20.01 -35.84 -4.28
C ARG A 83 20.41 -37.13 -3.55
N ASN A 84 20.68 -37.04 -2.25
CA ASN A 84 21.04 -38.20 -1.45
C ASN A 84 19.91 -39.22 -1.38
N GLN A 85 18.67 -38.75 -1.19
CA GLN A 85 17.48 -39.62 -1.20
C GLN A 85 17.26 -40.29 -2.56
N PHE A 86 17.43 -39.55 -3.66
CA PHE A 86 17.33 -40.08 -5.02
C PHE A 86 18.40 -41.15 -5.30
N LEU A 87 19.66 -40.90 -4.95
CA LEU A 87 20.75 -41.87 -5.19
C LEU A 87 20.54 -43.16 -4.40
N ALA A 88 20.05 -43.08 -3.16
CA ALA A 88 19.71 -44.26 -2.37
C ALA A 88 18.63 -45.10 -3.07
N TRP A 89 17.51 -44.48 -3.48
CA TRP A 89 16.44 -45.14 -4.22
C TRP A 89 16.94 -45.72 -5.55
N TYR A 90 17.73 -44.97 -6.32
CA TYR A 90 18.22 -45.39 -7.63
C TYR A 90 19.11 -46.64 -7.54
N ASN A 91 20.03 -46.64 -6.58
CA ASN A 91 20.93 -47.78 -6.35
C ASN A 91 20.15 -49.02 -5.89
N GLU A 92 19.15 -48.83 -5.03
CA GLU A 92 18.25 -49.91 -4.60
C GLU A 92 17.49 -50.52 -5.80
N GLN A 93 16.81 -49.71 -6.61
CA GLN A 93 16.06 -50.20 -7.79
C GLN A 93 16.97 -50.90 -8.81
N ARG A 94 18.20 -50.41 -8.98
CA ARG A 94 19.17 -51.06 -9.87
C ARG A 94 19.63 -52.40 -9.32
N SER A 95 19.81 -52.51 -8.00
CA SER A 95 20.23 -53.75 -7.34
C SER A 95 19.15 -54.84 -7.36
N THR A 96 17.87 -54.47 -7.34
CA THR A 96 16.74 -55.39 -7.41
C THR A 96 16.40 -55.84 -8.84
N GLY A 97 17.12 -55.36 -9.86
CA GLY A 97 16.85 -55.69 -11.25
C GLY A 97 15.51 -55.13 -11.76
N TYR A 98 15.07 -53.99 -11.21
CA TYR A 98 13.81 -53.37 -11.58
C TYR A 98 13.70 -53.13 -13.09
N VAL A 99 12.64 -53.65 -13.71
CA VAL A 99 12.33 -53.44 -15.13
C VAL A 99 11.49 -52.18 -15.28
N PHE A 100 12.09 -51.15 -15.86
CA PHE A 100 11.46 -49.88 -16.14
C PHE A 100 10.63 -49.95 -17.43
N ASN A 101 9.32 -49.72 -17.30
CA ASN A 101 8.41 -49.52 -18.42
C ASN A 101 8.09 -48.03 -18.55
N PHE A 102 8.59 -47.39 -19.61
CA PHE A 102 8.48 -45.94 -19.78
C PHE A 102 7.03 -45.48 -19.80
N ARG A 103 6.16 -46.17 -20.56
CA ARG A 103 4.77 -45.75 -20.76
C ARG A 103 3.97 -45.82 -19.45
N THR A 104 4.17 -46.88 -18.67
CA THR A 104 3.53 -47.03 -17.36
C THR A 104 4.05 -45.95 -16.40
N ALA A 105 5.37 -45.79 -16.28
CA ALA A 105 5.96 -44.79 -15.41
C ALA A 105 5.55 -43.36 -15.77
N PHE A 106 5.45 -43.03 -17.06
CA PHE A 106 5.03 -41.71 -17.55
C PHE A 106 3.56 -41.43 -17.18
N ILE A 107 2.66 -42.40 -17.42
CA ILE A 107 1.25 -42.26 -17.07
C ILE A 107 1.08 -42.13 -15.55
N ASP A 108 1.77 -42.96 -14.77
CA ASP A 108 1.67 -42.95 -13.31
C ASP A 108 2.24 -41.66 -12.71
N TYR A 109 3.35 -41.15 -13.26
CA TYR A 109 3.92 -39.86 -12.87
C TYR A 109 2.96 -38.70 -13.15
N CYS A 110 2.40 -38.61 -14.36
CA CYS A 110 1.44 -37.58 -14.73
C CYS A 110 0.15 -37.65 -13.89
N ARG A 111 -0.36 -38.87 -13.62
CA ARG A 111 -1.52 -39.08 -12.74
C ARG A 111 -1.23 -38.67 -11.31
N SER A 112 -0.05 -39.00 -10.79
CA SER A 112 0.39 -38.61 -9.45
C SER A 112 0.44 -37.08 -9.33
N ASP A 113 1.08 -36.39 -10.28
CA ASP A 113 1.19 -34.92 -10.27
C ASP A 113 -0.19 -34.24 -10.25
N VAL A 114 -1.10 -34.66 -11.14
CA VAL A 114 -2.47 -34.09 -11.19
C VAL A 114 -3.27 -34.47 -9.94
N THR A 115 -3.08 -35.67 -9.38
CA THR A 115 -3.79 -36.10 -8.17
C THR A 115 -3.35 -35.30 -6.94
N ILE A 116 -2.04 -35.10 -6.77
CA ILE A 116 -1.47 -34.28 -5.68
C ILE A 116 -2.04 -32.87 -5.77
N LEU A 117 -1.96 -32.25 -6.95
CA LEU A 117 -2.45 -30.88 -7.14
C LEU A 117 -3.96 -30.79 -6.88
N ARG A 118 -4.75 -31.72 -7.42
CA ARG A 118 -6.21 -31.75 -7.22
C ARG A 118 -6.55 -31.85 -5.74
N GLN A 119 -5.95 -32.78 -5.00
CA GLN A 119 -6.26 -32.95 -3.57
C GLN A 119 -5.85 -31.72 -2.75
N ALA A 120 -4.66 -31.15 -3.00
CA ALA A 120 -4.24 -29.91 -2.36
C ALA A 120 -5.20 -28.74 -2.66
N CYS A 121 -5.66 -28.61 -3.91
CA CYS A 121 -6.67 -27.61 -4.27
C CYS A 121 -8.00 -27.83 -3.53
N VAL A 122 -8.47 -29.07 -3.39
CA VAL A 122 -9.71 -29.38 -2.66
C VAL A 122 -9.58 -29.00 -1.19
N SER A 123 -8.53 -29.46 -0.50
CA SER A 123 -8.29 -29.13 0.91
C SER A 123 -8.11 -27.63 1.12
N PHE A 124 -7.37 -26.95 0.24
CA PHE A 124 -7.20 -25.49 0.29
C PHE A 124 -8.53 -24.75 0.13
N ARG A 125 -9.37 -25.18 -0.82
CA ARG A 125 -10.70 -24.61 -1.02
C ARG A 125 -11.60 -24.83 0.20
N GLU A 126 -11.57 -26.01 0.79
CA GLU A 126 -12.35 -26.34 1.99
C GLU A 126 -11.98 -25.43 3.16
N MET A 127 -10.68 -25.25 3.43
CA MET A 127 -10.22 -24.32 4.48
C MET A 127 -10.68 -22.87 4.25
N PHE A 128 -10.59 -22.37 3.02
CA PHE A 128 -11.05 -21.02 2.68
C PHE A 128 -12.57 -20.85 2.80
N LEU A 129 -13.34 -21.88 2.48
CA LEU A 129 -14.80 -21.86 2.65
C LEU A 129 -15.18 -21.92 4.14
N GLN A 130 -14.52 -22.79 4.90
CA GLN A 130 -14.77 -22.98 6.33
C GLN A 130 -14.47 -21.72 7.15
N HIS A 131 -13.31 -21.11 6.93
CA HIS A 131 -12.86 -19.98 7.76
C HIS A 131 -13.09 -18.61 7.12
N GLY A 132 -13.21 -18.57 5.79
CA GLY A 132 -13.28 -17.31 5.03
C GLY A 132 -14.59 -17.12 4.27
N SER A 133 -15.47 -18.12 4.17
CA SER A 133 -16.71 -18.04 3.36
C SER A 133 -16.48 -17.49 1.94
N VAL A 134 -15.31 -17.75 1.37
CA VAL A 134 -14.88 -17.30 0.04
C VAL A 134 -14.26 -18.48 -0.68
N CYS A 135 -14.68 -18.74 -1.91
CA CYS A 135 -14.03 -19.75 -2.75
C CYS A 135 -12.81 -19.13 -3.45
N PRO A 136 -11.57 -19.57 -3.13
CA PRO A 136 -10.36 -18.88 -3.58
C PRO A 136 -10.23 -18.90 -5.11
N PHE A 137 -10.70 -19.96 -5.77
CA PHE A 137 -10.52 -20.17 -7.21
C PHE A 137 -11.59 -19.55 -8.10
N SER A 138 -12.84 -19.44 -7.62
CA SER A 138 -13.93 -18.87 -8.43
C SER A 138 -14.10 -17.37 -8.19
N GLU A 139 -13.61 -16.86 -7.07
CA GLU A 139 -13.82 -15.48 -6.65
C GLU A 139 -12.54 -14.63 -6.67
N SER A 140 -11.40 -15.24 -6.98
CA SER A 140 -10.09 -14.60 -7.00
C SER A 140 -9.15 -15.31 -7.98
N THR A 141 -8.04 -14.64 -8.32
CA THR A 141 -7.00 -15.16 -9.21
C THR A 141 -5.67 -15.43 -8.49
N THR A 142 -5.51 -14.93 -7.26
CA THR A 142 -4.31 -15.09 -6.44
C THR A 142 -4.69 -15.27 -4.97
N ILE A 143 -3.78 -15.83 -4.16
CA ILE A 143 -3.97 -15.95 -2.71
C ILE A 143 -4.15 -14.59 -2.03
N ALA A 144 -3.40 -13.56 -2.47
CA ALA A 144 -3.53 -12.20 -1.94
C ALA A 144 -4.93 -11.61 -2.19
N SER A 145 -5.48 -11.82 -3.40
CA SER A 145 -6.86 -11.42 -3.73
C SER A 145 -7.88 -12.17 -2.88
N ALA A 146 -7.69 -13.48 -2.68
CA ALA A 146 -8.57 -14.29 -1.86
C ALA A 146 -8.56 -13.82 -0.39
N CYS A 147 -7.39 -13.62 0.21
CA CYS A 147 -7.24 -13.09 1.56
C CYS A 147 -7.85 -11.69 1.72
N SER A 148 -7.60 -10.78 0.76
CA SER A 148 -8.21 -9.45 0.74
C SER A 148 -9.74 -9.54 0.66
N LYS A 149 -10.29 -10.49 -0.10
CA LYS A 149 -11.74 -10.67 -0.20
C LYS A 149 -12.33 -11.22 1.10
N VAL A 150 -11.66 -12.17 1.75
CA VAL A 150 -12.07 -12.65 3.09
C VAL A 150 -12.11 -11.49 4.08
N PHE A 151 -11.06 -10.68 4.14
CA PHE A 151 -11.01 -9.50 5.00
C PHE A 151 -12.18 -8.54 4.73
N ARG A 152 -12.36 -8.12 3.46
CA ARG A 152 -13.41 -7.17 3.07
C ARG A 152 -14.83 -7.68 3.25
N LYS A 153 -15.04 -9.00 3.15
CA LYS A 153 -16.37 -9.61 3.25
C LYS A 153 -16.79 -9.85 4.70
N ASN A 154 -15.85 -10.27 5.55
CA ASN A 154 -16.20 -10.80 6.88
C ASN A 154 -15.72 -9.93 8.04
N PHE A 155 -14.75 -9.03 7.83
CA PHE A 155 -14.06 -8.34 8.92
C PHE A 155 -14.07 -6.81 8.79
N LEU A 156 -13.98 -6.27 7.57
CA LEU A 156 -14.02 -4.83 7.33
C LEU A 156 -15.42 -4.28 7.59
N ARG A 157 -15.54 -3.29 8.47
CA ARG A 157 -16.80 -2.58 8.70
C ARG A 157 -16.89 -1.32 7.83
N ASP A 158 -18.10 -0.84 7.65
CA ASP A 158 -18.37 0.36 6.85
C ASP A 158 -17.62 1.58 7.42
N GLU A 159 -17.18 2.45 6.51
CA GLU A 159 -16.54 3.75 6.81
C GLU A 159 -15.23 3.70 7.63
N GLN A 160 -14.68 2.50 7.88
CA GLN A 160 -13.44 2.37 8.67
C GLN A 160 -12.17 2.75 7.92
N ILE A 161 -12.07 2.44 6.62
CA ILE A 161 -10.88 2.72 5.81
C ILE A 161 -11.29 3.64 4.67
N ALA A 162 -10.74 4.85 4.65
CA ALA A 162 -11.01 5.80 3.57
C ALA A 162 -10.55 5.29 2.21
N ILE A 163 -11.42 5.44 1.23
CA ILE A 163 -11.05 5.35 -0.18
C ILE A 163 -10.53 6.72 -0.59
N LEU A 164 -9.24 6.80 -0.95
CA LEU A 164 -8.65 8.05 -1.43
C LEU A 164 -9.51 8.59 -2.59
N PRO A 165 -10.06 9.80 -2.47
CA PRO A 165 -10.98 10.27 -3.48
C PRO A 165 -10.21 10.62 -4.76
N PRO A 166 -10.86 10.56 -5.95
CA PRO A 166 -10.19 10.86 -7.21
C PRO A 166 -9.53 12.24 -7.17
N GLY A 167 -8.26 12.30 -7.59
CA GLY A 167 -7.46 13.52 -7.55
C GLY A 167 -6.90 13.89 -6.16
N GLY A 168 -7.11 13.07 -5.14
CA GLY A 168 -6.58 13.29 -3.79
C GLY A 168 -7.42 14.23 -2.94
N TYR A 169 -6.86 14.61 -1.78
CA TYR A 169 -7.52 15.50 -0.82
C TYR A 169 -7.34 16.99 -1.10
N ARG A 170 -6.46 17.36 -2.05
CA ARG A 170 -6.17 18.73 -2.48
C ARG A 170 -5.95 18.74 -3.99
N TYR A 171 -6.42 19.79 -4.67
CA TYR A 171 -6.39 19.91 -6.13
C TYR A 171 -7.00 18.72 -6.91
N GLY A 172 -7.95 18.01 -6.29
CA GLY A 172 -8.67 16.96 -6.99
C GLY A 172 -9.65 17.50 -8.04
N ASP A 173 -10.15 18.71 -7.81
CA ASP A 173 -11.03 19.44 -8.72
C ASP A 173 -10.23 20.32 -9.68
N LYS A 174 -10.78 20.57 -10.87
CA LYS A 174 -10.12 21.35 -11.93
C LYS A 174 -10.26 22.85 -11.68
N GLN A 175 -9.61 23.34 -10.64
CA GLN A 175 -9.55 24.77 -10.34
C GLN A 175 -8.23 25.38 -10.83
N SER A 176 -8.30 26.55 -11.47
CA SER A 176 -7.09 27.21 -11.96
C SER A 176 -6.27 27.82 -10.82
N ARG A 177 -4.94 27.86 -10.97
CA ARG A 177 -4.05 28.57 -10.03
C ARG A 177 -4.45 30.04 -9.85
N LYS A 178 -4.93 30.70 -10.90
CA LYS A 178 -5.44 32.08 -10.84
C LYS A 178 -6.68 32.20 -9.95
N ALA A 179 -7.61 31.25 -10.05
CA ALA A 179 -8.79 31.21 -9.19
C ALA A 179 -8.41 31.09 -7.71
N ILE A 180 -7.47 30.20 -7.38
CA ILE A 180 -7.00 30.04 -5.99
C ILE A 180 -6.31 31.32 -5.50
N LEU A 181 -5.44 31.94 -6.30
CA LEU A 181 -4.80 33.21 -5.94
C LEU A 181 -5.82 34.33 -5.71
N TRP A 182 -6.89 34.38 -6.51
CA TRP A 182 -7.99 35.31 -6.31
C TRP A 182 -8.76 35.04 -5.02
N LEU A 183 -9.10 33.78 -4.74
CA LEU A 183 -9.82 33.43 -3.50
C LEU A 183 -8.98 33.75 -2.26
N LEU A 184 -7.68 33.46 -2.27
CA LEU A 184 -6.77 33.83 -1.19
C LEU A 184 -6.64 35.36 -1.02
N SER A 185 -6.74 36.14 -2.11
CA SER A 185 -6.75 37.60 -2.02
C SER A 185 -8.05 38.13 -1.42
N LEU A 186 -9.18 37.42 -1.61
CA LEU A 186 -10.43 37.70 -0.93
C LEU A 186 -10.37 37.31 0.54
N GLU A 187 -9.81 36.15 0.90
CA GLU A 187 -9.59 35.76 2.31
C GLU A 187 -8.80 36.84 3.05
N HIS A 188 -7.70 37.33 2.45
CA HIS A 188 -6.89 38.40 3.03
C HIS A 188 -7.67 39.70 3.25
N ARG A 189 -8.57 40.05 2.32
CA ARG A 189 -9.36 41.29 2.39
C ARG A 189 -10.53 41.20 3.36
N LEU A 190 -11.19 40.04 3.39
CA LEU A 190 -12.40 39.81 4.19
C LEU A 190 -12.07 39.33 5.61
N GLY A 191 -10.86 38.83 5.84
CA GLY A 191 -10.46 38.25 7.12
C GLY A 191 -11.19 36.94 7.44
N CYS A 192 -11.62 36.20 6.41
CA CYS A 192 -12.35 34.94 6.57
C CYS A 192 -11.71 33.81 5.74
N ALA A 193 -11.93 32.56 6.17
CA ALA A 193 -11.51 31.38 5.42
C ALA A 193 -12.61 30.97 4.42
N ILE A 194 -12.23 30.81 3.16
CA ILE A 194 -13.11 30.40 2.06
C ILE A 194 -12.87 28.91 1.77
N VAL A 195 -13.94 28.15 1.59
CA VAL A 195 -13.85 26.74 1.17
C VAL A 195 -13.56 26.69 -0.33
N HIS A 196 -12.42 26.11 -0.73
CA HIS A 196 -12.00 25.96 -2.13
C HIS A 196 -11.03 24.78 -2.34
N ALA A 197 -10.74 24.44 -3.61
CA ALA A 197 -9.97 23.24 -3.98
C ALA A 197 -8.52 23.19 -3.48
N GLY A 198 -7.95 24.36 -3.16
CA GLY A 198 -6.59 24.49 -2.64
C GLY A 198 -6.44 24.00 -1.20
N ARG A 199 -7.49 24.12 -0.38
CA ARG A 199 -7.54 23.62 1.01
C ARG A 199 -7.96 22.16 1.05
N THR A 200 -9.10 21.84 0.46
CA THR A 200 -9.60 20.46 0.37
C THR A 200 -10.24 20.21 -1.00
N ARG A 201 -11.47 20.69 -1.22
CA ARG A 201 -12.26 20.51 -2.43
C ARG A 201 -13.12 21.73 -2.72
N GLU A 202 -13.61 21.83 -3.96
CA GLU A 202 -14.66 22.78 -4.30
C GLU A 202 -15.92 22.47 -3.48
N TYR A 203 -16.59 23.52 -3.00
CA TYR A 203 -17.84 23.33 -2.29
C TYR A 203 -18.95 22.98 -3.28
N ARG A 204 -19.73 21.96 -2.97
CA ARG A 204 -20.94 21.63 -3.72
C ARG A 204 -22.14 22.15 -2.95
N LEU A 205 -22.84 23.13 -3.55
CA LEU A 205 -24.08 23.65 -2.99
C LEU A 205 -25.11 22.50 -2.81
N PRO A 206 -26.03 22.59 -1.83
CA PRO A 206 -27.09 21.60 -1.63
C PRO A 206 -27.90 21.28 -2.90
N GLU A 207 -28.01 22.24 -3.81
CA GLU A 207 -28.69 22.12 -5.10
C GLU A 207 -27.85 21.39 -6.18
N GLY A 208 -26.69 20.87 -5.80
CA GLY A 208 -25.80 20.04 -6.63
C GLY A 208 -24.78 20.82 -7.48
N THR A 209 -24.79 22.15 -7.45
CA THR A 209 -23.88 23.00 -8.23
C THR A 209 -22.51 23.11 -7.54
N PRO A 210 -21.39 22.73 -8.17
CA PRO A 210 -20.05 23.02 -7.65
C PRO A 210 -19.71 24.51 -7.82
N VAL A 211 -19.00 25.09 -6.85
CA VAL A 211 -18.57 26.49 -6.87
C VAL A 211 -17.09 26.63 -6.53
N ASP A 212 -16.43 27.62 -7.13
CA ASP A 212 -15.00 27.86 -6.93
C ASP A 212 -14.65 28.18 -5.46
N GLY A 213 -15.49 28.97 -4.79
CA GLY A 213 -15.35 29.32 -3.39
C GLY A 213 -16.69 29.46 -2.69
N TYR A 214 -16.74 29.07 -1.41
CA TYR A 214 -17.92 29.24 -0.55
C TYR A 214 -17.53 29.71 0.85
N TYR A 215 -18.31 30.64 1.40
CA TYR A 215 -18.17 31.10 2.78
C TYR A 215 -19.56 31.32 3.39
N LEU A 216 -19.77 30.81 4.61
CA LEU A 216 -20.95 31.08 5.41
C LEU A 216 -20.54 32.05 6.53
N ASP A 217 -21.09 33.26 6.50
CA ASP A 217 -21.00 34.17 7.63
C ASP A 217 -21.97 33.69 8.71
N THR A 218 -21.42 33.20 9.82
CA THR A 218 -22.20 32.65 10.93
C THR A 218 -22.94 33.74 11.72
N ASP A 219 -22.48 34.99 11.67
CA ASP A 219 -23.06 36.09 12.44
C ASP A 219 -24.29 36.66 11.71
N SER A 220 -24.17 36.87 10.41
CA SER A 220 -25.26 37.39 9.57
C SER A 220 -26.14 36.30 8.96
N GLY A 221 -25.66 35.05 8.90
CA GLY A 221 -26.30 33.95 8.18
C GLY A 221 -26.18 34.04 6.66
N LEU A 222 -25.40 35.00 6.14
CA LEU A 222 -25.21 35.21 4.71
C LEU A 222 -24.34 34.12 4.09
N ARG A 223 -24.75 33.64 2.92
CA ARG A 223 -24.07 32.58 2.17
C ARG A 223 -23.39 33.18 0.94
N HIS A 224 -22.08 33.32 1.01
CA HIS A 224 -21.27 33.89 -0.06
C HIS A 224 -20.78 32.81 -1.01
N VAL A 225 -20.95 33.05 -2.31
CA VAL A 225 -20.44 32.21 -3.39
C VAL A 225 -19.46 33.02 -4.21
N PHE A 226 -18.28 32.46 -4.46
CA PHE A 226 -17.24 33.07 -5.28
C PHE A 226 -17.05 32.26 -6.56
N GLN A 227 -17.03 32.92 -7.71
CA GLN A 227 -16.90 32.29 -9.03
C GLN A 227 -15.80 32.95 -9.88
N PHE A 228 -14.82 32.17 -10.32
CA PHE A 228 -13.73 32.63 -11.19
C PHE A 228 -14.01 32.23 -12.64
N GLN A 229 -14.38 33.22 -13.45
CA GLN A 229 -14.79 33.02 -14.83
C GLN A 229 -13.57 33.00 -15.76
N GLY A 230 -12.96 31.82 -15.93
CA GLY A 230 -11.94 31.56 -16.96
C GLY A 230 -12.43 32.00 -18.35
N CYS A 231 -11.74 32.94 -19.00
CA CYS A 231 -12.31 33.71 -20.11
C CYS A 231 -12.72 32.84 -21.31
N PHE A 232 -11.91 31.82 -21.63
CA PHE A 232 -12.21 30.87 -22.70
C PHE A 232 -13.35 29.91 -22.34
N TRP A 233 -13.32 29.35 -21.13
CA TRP A 233 -14.25 28.31 -20.69
C TRP A 233 -15.66 28.84 -20.41
N HIS A 234 -15.74 30.11 -19.99
CA HIS A 234 -16.98 30.78 -19.60
C HIS A 234 -17.46 31.81 -20.64
N GLY A 235 -16.80 31.93 -21.80
CA GLY A 235 -17.35 32.70 -22.91
C GLY A 235 -17.20 34.22 -22.83
N CYS A 236 -16.10 34.74 -22.26
CA CYS A 236 -15.93 36.17 -21.94
C CYS A 236 -16.20 37.10 -23.14
N PRO A 237 -17.18 38.03 -23.08
CA PRO A 237 -17.51 38.96 -24.16
C PRO A 237 -16.43 40.02 -24.41
N LYS A 238 -15.62 40.34 -23.40
CA LYS A 238 -14.54 41.34 -23.53
C LYS A 238 -13.35 40.81 -24.34
N CYS A 239 -12.99 39.54 -24.13
CA CYS A 239 -11.82 38.90 -24.74
C CYS A 239 -12.14 38.26 -26.10
N TYR A 240 -13.34 37.70 -26.26
CA TYR A 240 -13.75 37.02 -27.48
C TYR A 240 -14.92 37.77 -28.10
N ARG A 241 -14.64 38.66 -29.06
CA ARG A 241 -15.63 39.59 -29.62
C ARG A 241 -16.22 39.17 -30.96
N ILE A 242 -15.54 38.28 -31.69
CA ILE A 242 -15.87 37.94 -33.09
C ILE A 242 -16.19 36.44 -33.16
N ASN A 243 -17.13 36.07 -34.04
CA ASN A 243 -17.52 34.68 -34.34
C ASN A 243 -17.88 33.87 -33.08
N ARG A 244 -18.60 34.50 -32.14
CA ARG A 244 -18.90 33.92 -30.83
C ARG A 244 -19.94 32.80 -30.89
N ASP A 245 -20.74 32.77 -31.94
CA ASP A 245 -21.73 31.76 -32.30
C ASP A 245 -21.11 30.53 -32.99
N SER A 246 -19.89 30.65 -33.48
CA SER A 246 -19.19 29.58 -34.18
C SER A 246 -18.83 28.41 -33.26
N ARG A 247 -18.97 27.19 -33.78
CA ARG A 247 -18.69 25.96 -33.03
C ARG A 247 -17.18 25.77 -32.83
N LEU A 248 -16.77 25.64 -31.57
CA LEU A 248 -15.39 25.37 -31.17
C LEU A 248 -15.08 23.87 -31.26
N GLN A 249 -13.81 23.52 -31.48
CA GLN A 249 -13.33 22.13 -31.48
C GLN A 249 -13.58 21.41 -30.14
N THR A 250 -13.52 22.16 -29.04
CA THR A 250 -13.83 21.69 -27.68
C THR A 250 -15.33 21.57 -27.38
N GLY A 251 -16.19 21.75 -28.38
CA GLY A 251 -17.65 21.69 -28.24
C GLY A 251 -18.31 23.01 -27.81
N GLY A 252 -19.53 23.25 -28.31
CA GLY A 252 -20.30 24.48 -28.12
C GLY A 252 -19.73 25.70 -28.85
N SER A 253 -20.29 26.88 -28.59
CA SER A 253 -19.79 28.18 -29.04
C SER A 253 -19.41 29.05 -27.83
N MET A 254 -18.78 30.22 -28.04
CA MET A 254 -18.49 31.15 -26.95
C MET A 254 -19.76 31.75 -26.35
N ASP A 255 -20.78 32.00 -27.18
CA ASP A 255 -22.08 32.46 -26.68
C ASP A 255 -22.79 31.38 -25.86
N ALA A 256 -22.79 30.12 -26.32
CA ALA A 256 -23.36 29.03 -25.52
C ALA A 256 -22.63 28.82 -24.17
N ARG A 257 -21.32 29.11 -24.10
CA ARG A 257 -20.57 29.11 -22.83
C ARG A 257 -20.98 30.26 -21.92
N TYR A 258 -21.10 31.46 -22.49
CA TYR A 258 -21.51 32.65 -21.78
C TYR A 258 -22.93 32.52 -21.22
N GLU A 259 -23.88 32.08 -22.03
CA GLU A 259 -25.28 31.84 -21.62
C GLU A 259 -25.37 30.84 -20.47
N ARG A 260 -24.63 29.72 -20.53
CA ARG A 260 -24.59 28.74 -19.43
C ARG A 260 -23.99 29.33 -18.16
N THR A 261 -22.97 30.18 -18.30
CA THR A 261 -22.34 30.87 -17.16
C THR A 261 -23.34 31.82 -16.50
N GLN A 262 -24.02 32.66 -17.27
CA GLN A 262 -25.05 33.57 -16.76
C GLN A 262 -26.21 32.80 -16.13
N ALA A 263 -26.71 31.74 -16.77
CA ALA A 263 -27.76 30.90 -16.21
C ALA A 263 -27.36 30.27 -14.86
N THR A 264 -26.11 29.87 -14.70
CA THR A 264 -25.59 29.33 -13.43
C THR A 264 -25.52 30.43 -12.37
N ASN A 265 -25.01 31.61 -12.72
CA ASN A 265 -24.92 32.75 -11.82
C ASN A 265 -26.30 33.24 -11.37
N ASP A 266 -27.25 33.33 -12.30
CA ASP A 266 -28.63 33.73 -12.03
C ASP A 266 -29.33 32.70 -11.14
N LYS A 267 -29.09 31.40 -11.36
CA LYS A 267 -29.56 30.34 -10.46
C LYS A 267 -29.01 30.53 -9.04
N ILE A 268 -27.71 30.81 -8.90
CA ILE A 268 -27.09 31.03 -7.58
C ILE A 268 -27.71 32.26 -6.90
N ARG A 269 -27.86 33.39 -7.59
CA ARG A 269 -28.51 34.59 -7.04
C ARG A 269 -29.97 34.33 -6.66
N TYR A 270 -30.72 33.64 -7.52
CA TYR A 270 -32.13 33.29 -7.29
C TYR A 270 -32.32 32.43 -6.03
N LEU A 271 -31.37 31.55 -5.72
CA LEU A 271 -31.37 30.73 -4.50
C LEU A 271 -30.97 31.51 -3.23
N GLY A 272 -30.73 32.81 -3.34
CA GLY A 272 -30.44 33.71 -2.22
C GLY A 272 -28.99 33.62 -1.73
N TYR A 273 -28.05 33.31 -2.63
CA TYR A 273 -26.61 33.39 -2.34
C TYR A 273 -26.03 34.74 -2.79
N GLU A 274 -25.10 35.27 -2.00
CA GLU A 274 -24.33 36.47 -2.33
C GLU A 274 -23.20 36.10 -3.30
N LEU A 275 -23.46 36.26 -4.60
CA LEU A 275 -22.52 35.89 -5.65
C LEU A 275 -21.52 37.00 -5.95
N THR A 276 -20.24 36.74 -5.69
CA THR A 276 -19.11 37.54 -6.16
C THR A 276 -18.38 36.81 -7.29
N GLU A 277 -18.20 37.48 -8.42
CA GLU A 277 -17.53 36.89 -9.58
C GLU A 277 -16.43 37.79 -10.13
N ILE A 278 -15.40 37.18 -10.73
CA ILE A 278 -14.36 37.90 -11.48
C ILE A 278 -14.07 37.18 -12.79
N TRP A 279 -13.83 37.93 -13.86
CA TRP A 279 -13.32 37.36 -15.11
C TRP A 279 -11.80 37.21 -15.08
N GLU A 280 -11.27 36.16 -15.72
CA GLU A 280 -9.82 35.94 -15.80
C GLU A 280 -9.06 37.17 -16.31
N CYS A 281 -9.57 37.85 -17.35
CA CYS A 281 -8.92 39.06 -17.88
C CYS A 281 -9.03 40.30 -16.97
N GLU A 282 -9.96 40.28 -16.01
CA GLU A 282 -10.04 41.31 -14.97
C GLU A 282 -9.02 41.01 -13.87
N PHE A 283 -8.91 39.75 -13.46
CA PHE A 283 -7.88 39.31 -12.53
C PHE A 283 -6.47 39.53 -13.08
N ASP A 284 -6.23 39.20 -14.35
CA ASP A 284 -4.93 39.41 -15.00
C ASP A 284 -4.52 40.89 -15.03
N ARG A 285 -5.49 41.79 -15.22
CA ARG A 285 -5.24 43.24 -15.12
C ARG A 285 -4.96 43.66 -13.68
N TRP A 286 -5.71 43.12 -12.72
CA TRP A 286 -5.51 43.41 -11.30
C TRP A 286 -4.13 42.97 -10.80
N ILE A 287 -3.65 41.77 -11.15
CA ILE A 287 -2.30 41.32 -10.73
C ILE A 287 -1.16 42.04 -11.47
N SER A 288 -1.45 42.65 -12.62
CA SER A 288 -0.47 43.44 -13.39
C SER A 288 -0.34 44.87 -12.86
N ASP A 289 -1.21 45.29 -11.94
CA ASP A 289 -1.14 46.58 -11.29
C ASP A 289 0.08 46.63 -10.34
N PRO A 290 0.99 47.62 -10.47
CA PRO A 290 2.11 47.79 -9.56
C PRO A 290 1.72 47.83 -8.08
N GLU A 291 0.55 48.37 -7.74
CA GLU A 291 0.06 48.43 -6.35
C GLU A 291 -0.21 47.05 -5.76
N GLN A 292 -0.57 46.08 -6.61
CA GLN A 292 -0.92 44.72 -6.20
C GLN A 292 0.29 43.77 -6.22
N THR A 293 1.44 44.21 -6.74
CA THR A 293 2.61 43.34 -6.95
C THR A 293 3.12 42.71 -5.65
N ALA A 294 3.10 43.44 -4.54
CA ALA A 294 3.54 42.93 -3.24
C ALA A 294 2.60 41.83 -2.72
N LEU A 295 1.28 42.09 -2.75
CA LEU A 295 0.26 41.11 -2.37
C LEU A 295 0.28 39.89 -3.29
N TYR A 296 0.42 40.08 -4.60
CA TYR A 296 0.51 38.96 -5.53
C TYR A 296 1.73 38.08 -5.21
N ARG A 297 2.90 38.67 -4.91
CA ARG A 297 4.08 37.90 -4.51
C ARG A 297 3.82 37.07 -3.25
N SER A 298 3.25 37.66 -2.19
CA SER A 298 2.94 36.94 -0.96
C SER A 298 1.91 35.82 -1.16
N LEU A 299 0.90 36.04 -2.01
CA LEU A 299 -0.09 35.01 -2.36
C LEU A 299 0.52 33.85 -3.17
N ASN A 300 1.51 34.13 -4.03
CA ASN A 300 2.22 33.07 -4.76
C ASN A 300 3.12 32.23 -3.84
N GLU A 301 3.63 32.82 -2.76
CA GLU A 301 4.43 32.14 -1.75
C GLU A 301 3.57 31.35 -0.75
N ASN A 302 2.27 31.64 -0.66
CA ASN A 302 1.33 30.94 0.21
C ASN A 302 1.40 29.41 0.01
N PRO A 303 1.53 28.61 1.10
CA PRO A 303 1.61 27.14 1.04
C PRO A 303 0.47 26.45 0.27
N LEU A 304 -0.73 27.04 0.22
CA LEU A 304 -1.87 26.57 -0.57
C LEU A 304 -1.69 26.75 -2.08
N VAL A 305 -0.60 27.36 -2.54
CA VAL A 305 -0.26 27.59 -3.95
C VAL A 305 1.15 27.11 -4.29
N SER A 306 2.11 27.40 -3.42
CA SER A 306 3.54 27.14 -3.66
C SER A 306 3.95 25.69 -3.44
N GLN A 307 3.18 24.93 -2.65
CA GLN A 307 3.54 23.58 -2.25
C GLN A 307 2.64 22.54 -2.91
N ALA A 308 3.27 21.53 -3.53
CA ALA A 308 2.57 20.35 -4.00
C ALA A 308 1.97 19.58 -2.80
N PRO A 309 0.76 19.01 -2.92
CA PRO A 309 0.14 18.25 -1.85
C PRO A 309 0.99 17.07 -1.40
N LEU A 310 0.72 16.62 -0.17
CA LEU A 310 1.25 15.37 0.35
C LEU A 310 0.79 14.17 -0.51
N GLU A 311 1.72 13.33 -0.94
CA GLU A 311 1.41 12.06 -1.62
C GLU A 311 1.62 10.87 -0.65
N PRO A 312 0.56 10.16 -0.23
CA PRO A 312 0.69 9.05 0.72
C PRO A 312 1.65 7.95 0.30
N ARG A 313 1.79 7.69 -1.02
CA ARG A 313 2.72 6.68 -1.54
C ARG A 313 4.19 7.03 -1.29
N ASP A 314 4.51 8.30 -1.08
CA ASP A 314 5.87 8.73 -0.75
C ASP A 314 6.29 8.23 0.63
N ALA A 315 5.34 8.12 1.58
CA ALA A 315 5.57 7.56 2.91
C ALA A 315 5.56 6.02 2.96
N PHE A 316 5.20 5.35 1.86
CA PHE A 316 5.08 3.89 1.86
C PHE A 316 6.44 3.23 1.59
N PHE A 317 7.16 2.84 2.64
CA PHE A 317 8.47 2.16 2.52
C PHE A 317 8.38 0.65 2.76
N GLY A 318 9.38 -0.08 2.27
CA GLY A 318 9.52 -1.52 2.52
C GLY A 318 10.23 -1.82 3.84
N GLY A 319 10.59 -3.08 4.04
CA GLY A 319 11.39 -3.49 5.20
C GLY A 319 12.77 -2.82 5.21
N ARG A 320 13.26 -2.52 6.42
CA ARG A 320 14.63 -2.02 6.61
C ARG A 320 15.62 -3.18 6.42
N THR A 321 16.39 -3.11 5.34
CA THR A 321 17.51 -4.03 5.09
C THR A 321 18.80 -3.25 5.18
N GLY A 322 19.69 -3.64 6.09
CA GLY A 322 21.01 -3.03 6.27
C GLY A 322 22.06 -4.10 6.50
N ASN A 323 23.23 -3.92 5.90
CA ASN A 323 24.39 -4.78 6.12
C ASN A 323 25.48 -3.95 6.80
N THR A 324 25.87 -4.37 8.00
CA THR A 324 26.96 -3.71 8.76
C THR A 324 28.28 -4.44 8.53
N VAL A 325 28.25 -5.76 8.49
CA VAL A 325 29.42 -6.64 8.33
C VAL A 325 29.08 -7.71 7.31
N SER A 326 29.72 -7.66 6.14
CA SER A 326 29.44 -8.59 5.03
C SER A 326 29.94 -10.02 5.28
N PHE A 327 30.98 -10.17 6.10
CA PHE A 327 31.57 -11.46 6.44
C PHE A 327 32.23 -11.37 7.82
N TYR A 328 31.99 -12.38 8.65
CA TYR A 328 32.63 -12.53 9.94
C TYR A 328 32.89 -14.03 10.17
N GLU A 329 34.13 -14.38 10.46
CA GLU A 329 34.53 -15.73 10.85
C GLU A 329 34.68 -15.75 12.37
N VAL A 330 33.98 -16.67 13.03
CA VAL A 330 33.98 -16.82 14.48
C VAL A 330 35.34 -17.31 14.96
N GLU A 331 35.93 -16.63 15.94
CA GLU A 331 37.19 -17.06 16.56
C GLU A 331 36.94 -17.70 17.94
N GLY A 332 37.68 -18.78 18.24
CA GLY A 332 37.66 -19.43 19.55
C GLY A 332 36.27 -19.93 19.99
N SER A 333 35.69 -19.26 20.98
CA SER A 333 34.41 -19.63 21.60
C SER A 333 33.26 -18.65 21.31
N GLU A 334 33.43 -17.74 20.35
CA GLU A 334 32.36 -16.80 20.00
C GLU A 334 31.13 -17.53 19.44
N ARG A 335 29.97 -16.87 19.53
CA ARG A 335 28.70 -17.38 19.01
C ARG A 335 27.98 -16.28 18.26
N ILE A 336 27.45 -16.62 17.09
CA ILE A 336 26.54 -15.75 16.34
C ILE A 336 25.11 -16.12 16.73
N HIS A 337 24.36 -15.13 17.21
CA HIS A 337 22.95 -15.28 17.54
C HIS A 337 22.08 -14.80 16.38
N TYR A 338 21.09 -15.62 16.00
CA TYR A 338 20.06 -15.26 15.03
C TYR A 338 18.75 -14.99 15.77
N VAL A 339 18.17 -13.81 15.53
CA VAL A 339 16.89 -13.39 16.12
C VAL A 339 15.94 -13.08 14.97
N ASP A 340 14.76 -13.71 15.01
CA ASP A 340 13.69 -13.50 14.04
C ASP A 340 12.39 -13.15 14.76
N VAL A 341 11.66 -12.18 14.23
CA VAL A 341 10.34 -11.81 14.76
C VAL A 341 9.29 -12.65 14.04
N CYS A 342 8.76 -13.65 14.74
CA CYS A 342 7.72 -14.52 14.20
C CYS A 342 6.47 -13.70 13.82
N SER A 343 6.16 -13.64 12.53
CA SER A 343 4.97 -12.96 12.02
C SER A 343 4.90 -11.46 12.35
N LEU A 344 6.00 -10.73 12.14
CA LEU A 344 6.10 -9.27 12.35
C LEU A 344 4.89 -8.48 11.79
N TYR A 345 4.56 -8.62 10.50
CA TYR A 345 3.45 -7.86 9.92
C TYR A 345 2.09 -8.24 10.52
N PRO A 346 1.70 -9.52 10.66
CA PRO A 346 0.51 -9.90 11.42
C PRO A 346 0.45 -9.30 12.83
N PHE A 347 1.56 -9.31 13.58
CA PHE A 347 1.63 -8.72 14.91
C PHE A 347 1.32 -7.21 14.87
N ILE A 348 1.92 -6.47 13.95
CA ILE A 348 1.64 -5.03 13.77
C ILE A 348 0.22 -4.80 13.25
N SER A 349 -0.32 -5.63 12.36
CA SER A 349 -1.70 -5.51 11.89
C SER A 349 -2.71 -5.66 13.03
N LYS A 350 -2.44 -6.54 14.00
CA LYS A 350 -3.28 -6.74 15.18
C LYS A 350 -3.10 -5.64 16.20
N THR A 351 -1.87 -5.39 16.64
CA THR A 351 -1.57 -4.57 17.84
C THR A 351 -1.21 -3.12 17.52
N GLY A 352 -0.83 -2.86 16.27
CA GLY A 352 -0.46 -1.54 15.80
C GLY A 352 -1.67 -0.63 15.64
N LYS A 353 -1.36 0.65 15.47
CA LYS A 353 -2.34 1.70 15.32
C LYS A 353 -2.58 2.01 13.85
N PHE A 354 -3.84 2.23 13.47
CA PHE A 354 -4.22 2.44 12.08
C PHE A 354 -5.19 3.62 11.93
N PRO A 355 -5.12 4.35 10.79
CA PRO A 355 -6.03 5.44 10.50
C PRO A 355 -7.46 4.95 10.28
N VAL A 356 -8.43 5.74 10.77
CA VAL A 356 -9.87 5.54 10.57
C VAL A 356 -10.41 6.64 9.67
N GLY A 357 -11.22 6.25 8.69
CA GLY A 357 -11.93 7.21 7.83
C GLY A 357 -11.01 8.16 7.08
N HIS A 358 -11.55 9.33 6.73
CA HIS A 358 -10.84 10.38 6.00
C HIS A 358 -10.08 11.31 6.97
N PRO A 359 -8.93 11.87 6.56
CA PRO A 359 -8.18 12.77 7.42
C PRO A 359 -8.75 14.19 7.42
N THR A 360 -8.45 14.92 8.48
CA THR A 360 -8.41 16.39 8.46
C THR A 360 -7.07 16.84 7.87
N VAL A 361 -7.12 17.75 6.90
CA VAL A 361 -5.94 18.24 6.17
C VAL A 361 -5.56 19.62 6.69
N TYR A 362 -4.32 19.78 7.15
CA TYR A 362 -3.73 21.04 7.58
C TYR A 362 -2.60 21.41 6.61
N VAL A 363 -2.52 22.67 6.20
CA VAL A 363 -1.53 23.17 5.25
C VAL A 363 -0.99 24.51 5.72
N GLY A 364 0.33 24.71 5.64
CA GLY A 364 0.93 25.99 5.98
C GLY A 364 0.69 26.39 7.43
N ASP A 365 0.11 27.57 7.66
CA ASP A 365 -0.13 28.09 9.01
C ASP A 365 -1.11 27.24 9.83
N ASP A 366 -2.06 26.55 9.19
CA ASP A 366 -2.96 25.59 9.87
C ASP A 366 -2.14 24.45 10.53
N CYS A 367 -0.96 24.10 9.99
CA CYS A 367 -0.06 23.14 10.65
C CYS A 367 0.57 23.72 11.91
N ARG A 368 0.85 25.03 11.91
CA ARG A 368 1.43 25.73 13.06
C ARG A 368 0.42 25.86 14.19
N GLU A 369 -0.87 26.06 13.90
CA GLU A 369 -1.92 26.01 14.92
C GLU A 369 -1.96 24.64 15.63
N LEU A 370 -1.76 23.56 14.87
CA LEU A 370 -1.75 22.20 15.41
C LEU A 370 -0.45 21.85 16.18
N THR A 371 0.69 22.39 15.77
CA THR A 371 2.02 21.95 16.27
C THR A 371 2.80 23.01 17.06
N GLY A 372 2.33 24.25 17.07
CA GLY A 372 3.01 25.41 17.63
C GLY A 372 4.31 25.79 16.90
N ASP A 373 4.93 26.89 17.33
CA ASP A 373 6.17 27.40 16.71
C ASP A 373 7.38 26.45 16.82
N ARG A 374 7.30 25.44 17.70
CA ARG A 374 8.34 24.42 17.91
C ARG A 374 8.10 23.14 17.12
N HIS A 375 7.09 23.09 16.26
CA HIS A 375 6.73 21.92 15.47
C HIS A 375 6.53 20.66 16.33
N ASN A 376 5.87 20.79 17.50
CA ASN A 376 5.57 19.64 18.35
C ASN A 376 4.49 18.77 17.69
N ILE A 377 4.87 17.54 17.33
CA ILE A 377 4.00 16.58 16.66
C ILE A 377 3.46 15.48 17.59
N ASP A 378 3.61 15.60 18.92
CA ASP A 378 3.22 14.55 19.88
C ASP A 378 1.75 14.14 19.76
N ASN A 379 0.87 15.11 19.49
CA ASN A 379 -0.57 14.90 19.32
C ASN A 379 -1.00 14.67 17.85
N VAL A 380 -0.04 14.67 16.92
CA VAL A 380 -0.31 14.47 15.49
C VAL A 380 -0.35 12.97 15.19
N GLU A 381 -1.31 12.54 14.39
CA GLU A 381 -1.49 11.15 14.01
C GLU A 381 -1.79 11.03 12.52
N GLY A 382 -1.02 10.22 11.80
CA GLY A 382 -1.21 10.03 10.36
C GLY A 382 0.03 10.28 9.52
N LEU A 383 -0.09 11.16 8.53
CA LEU A 383 0.97 11.49 7.56
C LEU A 383 1.42 12.94 7.71
N ILE A 384 2.71 13.18 7.54
CA ILE A 384 3.31 14.50 7.57
C ILE A 384 4.29 14.68 6.42
N LYS A 385 4.18 15.81 5.73
CA LYS A 385 5.18 16.31 4.79
C LYS A 385 5.95 17.44 5.47
N CYS A 386 7.25 17.25 5.66
CA CYS A 386 8.08 18.19 6.44
C CYS A 386 9.54 18.21 5.97
N VAL A 387 10.28 19.19 6.46
CA VAL A 387 11.73 19.31 6.32
C VAL A 387 12.39 18.97 7.66
N VAL A 388 13.23 17.95 7.65
CA VAL A 388 13.90 17.44 8.86
C VAL A 388 15.41 17.59 8.75
N LEU A 389 16.04 18.06 9.83
CA LEU A 389 17.48 18.10 10.01
C LEU A 389 17.92 16.89 10.85
N PRO A 390 18.66 15.93 10.28
CA PRO A 390 19.17 14.81 11.06
C PRO A 390 20.27 15.22 12.07
N PRO A 391 20.51 14.43 13.13
CA PRO A 391 21.71 14.56 13.96
C PRO A 391 22.96 14.20 13.15
N ARG A 392 24.15 14.58 13.64
CA ARG A 392 25.42 14.32 12.94
C ARG A 392 25.91 12.88 13.05
N ASP A 393 25.73 12.29 14.23
CA ASP A 393 26.30 10.98 14.54
C ASP A 393 25.22 10.08 15.14
N LEU A 394 24.58 9.31 14.26
CA LEU A 394 23.56 8.34 14.64
C LEU A 394 23.83 7.02 13.91
N TYR A 395 24.24 6.01 14.68
CA TYR A 395 24.60 4.70 14.17
C TYR A 395 23.51 4.04 13.31
N HIS A 396 22.24 4.27 13.66
CA HIS A 396 21.09 3.82 12.88
C HIS A 396 20.21 5.01 12.51
N PRO A 397 20.44 5.62 11.33
CA PRO A 397 19.56 6.69 10.84
C PRO A 397 18.12 6.16 10.75
N VAL A 398 17.17 6.98 11.18
CA VAL A 398 15.79 6.55 11.41
C VAL A 398 14.97 6.68 10.13
N LEU A 399 14.95 7.87 9.54
CA LEU A 399 14.04 8.18 8.44
C LEU A 399 14.53 7.59 7.12
N PRO A 400 13.68 6.85 6.40
CA PRO A 400 13.97 6.37 5.06
C PRO A 400 13.87 7.50 4.04
N VAL A 401 14.73 7.43 3.01
CA VAL A 401 14.67 8.30 1.83
C VAL A 401 14.87 7.49 0.56
N ARG A 402 14.20 7.87 -0.52
CA ARG A 402 14.43 7.27 -1.85
C ARG A 402 15.33 8.17 -2.67
N MET A 403 16.49 7.65 -3.05
CA MET A 403 17.44 8.34 -3.93
C MET A 403 18.05 7.34 -4.89
N HIS A 404 18.27 7.73 -6.15
CA HIS A 404 18.86 6.87 -7.18
C HIS A 404 18.14 5.53 -7.37
N GLY A 405 16.80 5.51 -7.19
CA GLY A 405 15.99 4.29 -7.26
C GLY A 405 16.18 3.30 -6.10
N LYS A 406 16.89 3.70 -5.04
CA LYS A 406 17.20 2.86 -3.86
C LYS A 406 16.61 3.46 -2.58
N LEU A 407 16.32 2.59 -1.62
CA LEU A 407 15.98 2.97 -0.25
C LEU A 407 17.27 3.20 0.55
N LEU A 408 17.45 4.41 1.09
CA LEU A 408 18.60 4.79 1.89
C LEU A 408 18.17 5.28 3.27
N PHE A 409 19.07 5.15 4.23
CA PHE A 409 18.96 5.71 5.58
C PHE A 409 20.21 6.55 5.82
N ALA A 410 20.09 7.87 5.72
CA ALA A 410 21.22 8.80 5.73
C ALA A 410 21.00 9.99 6.68
N LEU A 411 22.08 10.66 7.07
CA LEU A 411 22.08 11.82 7.96
C LEU A 411 22.43 13.15 7.28
N CYS A 412 22.71 13.10 5.97
CA CYS A 412 22.97 14.28 5.14
C CYS A 412 22.49 14.02 3.72
N ARG A 413 21.59 14.88 3.24
CA ARG A 413 21.07 14.86 1.87
C ARG A 413 22.18 14.95 0.82
N SER A 414 23.04 15.96 0.89
CA SER A 414 24.13 16.15 -0.08
C SER A 414 25.12 14.98 -0.11
N CYS A 415 25.44 14.37 1.03
CA CYS A 415 26.27 13.14 1.06
C CYS A 415 25.58 11.95 0.39
N ALA A 416 24.28 11.76 0.65
CA ALA A 416 23.52 10.68 0.04
C ALA A 416 23.38 10.86 -1.47
N GLU A 417 23.15 12.09 -1.93
CA GLU A 417 23.07 12.44 -3.36
C GLU A 417 24.41 12.20 -4.08
N ALA A 418 25.51 12.69 -3.50
CA ALA A 418 26.85 12.54 -4.05
C ALA A 418 27.48 11.17 -3.75
N THR A 419 26.78 10.28 -3.04
CA THR A 419 27.27 8.95 -2.62
C THR A 419 28.59 8.97 -1.84
N LEU A 420 28.84 10.07 -1.11
CA LEU A 420 30.07 10.26 -0.35
C LEU A 420 30.21 9.21 0.75
N GLN A 421 31.40 8.62 0.84
CA GLN A 421 31.77 7.67 1.88
C GLN A 421 32.62 8.36 2.95
N GLY A 422 32.44 7.98 4.22
CA GLY A 422 33.20 8.51 5.35
C GLY A 422 32.51 9.67 6.08
N SER A 423 33.31 10.54 6.70
CA SER A 423 32.80 11.65 7.52
C SER A 423 32.18 12.74 6.65
N CYS A 424 31.00 13.22 7.05
CA CYS A 424 30.28 14.29 6.35
C CYS A 424 31.03 15.63 6.48
N PRO A 425 31.41 16.30 5.36
CA PRO A 425 32.07 17.60 5.40
C PRO A 425 31.09 18.79 5.46
N HIS A 426 29.78 18.55 5.37
CA HIS A 426 28.78 19.60 5.24
C HIS A 426 28.47 20.24 6.61
N GLU A 427 28.88 21.50 6.76
CA GLU A 427 28.63 22.29 7.97
C GLU A 427 27.31 23.07 7.92
N ASN A 428 26.87 23.49 6.73
CA ASN A 428 25.60 24.17 6.56
C ASN A 428 24.43 23.19 6.75
N PRO A 429 23.49 23.44 7.68
CA PRO A 429 22.30 22.60 7.86
C PRO A 429 21.49 22.39 6.57
N ALA A 430 21.42 23.39 5.69
CA ALA A 430 20.67 23.31 4.43
C ALA A 430 21.18 22.21 3.47
N ASP A 431 22.45 21.81 3.58
CA ASP A 431 23.02 20.71 2.80
C ASP A 431 22.63 19.33 3.37
N ARG A 432 22.12 19.31 4.62
CA ARG A 432 21.87 18.08 5.37
C ARG A 432 20.39 17.72 5.47
N VAL A 433 19.52 18.73 5.42
CA VAL A 433 18.06 18.53 5.57
C VAL A 433 17.48 17.65 4.48
N PHE A 434 16.48 16.86 4.86
CA PHE A 434 15.63 16.12 3.94
C PHE A 434 14.23 16.72 3.94
N GLU A 435 13.67 16.94 2.76
CA GLU A 435 12.24 17.16 2.58
C GLU A 435 11.60 15.84 2.14
N GLY A 436 10.48 15.47 2.76
CA GLY A 436 9.79 14.24 2.41
C GLY A 436 8.46 14.09 3.12
N THR A 437 7.80 12.98 2.80
CA THR A 437 6.55 12.55 3.43
C THR A 437 6.81 11.28 4.20
N TRP A 438 6.40 11.24 5.47
CA TRP A 438 6.56 10.08 6.33
C TRP A 438 5.29 9.80 7.14
N ILE A 439 5.21 8.60 7.70
CA ILE A 439 4.27 8.30 8.78
C ILE A 439 4.75 9.07 10.02
N VAL A 440 3.82 9.76 10.69
CA VAL A 440 4.14 10.64 11.81
C VAL A 440 4.90 9.91 12.93
N ASP A 441 4.62 8.63 13.17
CA ASP A 441 5.34 7.82 14.16
C ASP A 441 6.83 7.64 13.88
N GLU A 442 7.21 7.53 12.61
CA GLU A 442 8.62 7.46 12.24
C GLU A 442 9.30 8.80 12.53
N VAL A 443 8.62 9.92 12.27
CA VAL A 443 9.12 11.26 12.59
C VAL A 443 9.19 11.47 14.10
N LYS A 444 8.18 11.06 14.87
CA LYS A 444 8.22 11.06 16.35
C LYS A 444 9.43 10.28 16.87
N ARG A 445 9.71 9.11 16.28
CA ARG A 445 10.90 8.31 16.62
C ARG A 445 12.20 9.01 16.22
N ALA A 446 12.24 9.68 15.07
CA ALA A 446 13.38 10.45 14.60
C ALA A 446 13.68 11.63 15.54
N VAL A 447 12.67 12.40 15.93
CA VAL A 447 12.80 13.51 16.89
C VAL A 447 13.38 13.02 18.21
N ARG A 448 12.88 11.89 18.75
CA ARG A 448 13.47 11.24 19.95
C ARG A 448 14.91 10.77 19.78
N LYS A 449 15.39 10.64 18.54
CA LYS A 449 16.78 10.30 18.19
C LYS A 449 17.62 11.52 17.79
N GLY A 450 17.11 12.73 18.00
CA GLY A 450 17.84 13.98 17.79
C GLY A 450 17.67 14.61 16.41
N TYR A 451 16.64 14.21 15.64
CA TYR A 451 16.24 14.95 14.45
C TYR A 451 15.45 16.20 14.85
N GLU A 452 15.60 17.27 14.09
CA GLU A 452 14.85 18.52 14.28
C GLU A 452 13.91 18.76 13.10
N ILE A 453 12.65 19.11 13.37
CA ILE A 453 11.70 19.51 12.33
C ILE A 453 11.87 21.02 12.12
N THR A 454 12.27 21.39 10.91
CA THR A 454 12.57 22.78 10.54
C THR A 454 11.41 23.47 9.83
N LEU A 455 10.54 22.70 9.16
CA LEU A 455 9.36 23.19 8.48
C LEU A 455 8.34 22.07 8.31
N ILE A 456 7.04 22.39 8.45
CA ILE A 456 5.93 21.49 8.14
C ILE A 456 5.13 22.07 6.97
N HIS A 457 4.93 21.27 5.94
CA HIS A 457 4.21 21.66 4.72
C HIS A 457 2.73 21.29 4.77
N GLU A 458 2.44 20.02 5.10
CA GLU A 458 1.10 19.48 5.17
C GLU A 458 1.04 18.36 6.22
N ILE A 459 -0.04 18.33 7.00
CA ILE A 459 -0.38 17.24 7.91
C ILE A 459 -1.73 16.67 7.47
N ARG A 460 -1.81 15.35 7.37
CA ARG A 460 -3.08 14.62 7.29
C ARG A 460 -3.30 13.92 8.61
N GLN A 461 -4.11 14.55 9.45
CA GLN A 461 -4.50 14.08 10.77
C GLN A 461 -5.61 13.05 10.62
N TYR A 462 -5.42 11.86 11.14
CA TYR A 462 -6.43 10.82 11.17
C TYR A 462 -6.90 10.56 12.61
N GLU A 463 -8.16 10.18 12.74
CA GLU A 463 -8.56 9.38 13.89
C GLU A 463 -7.85 8.03 13.83
N ILE A 464 -7.52 7.47 14.99
CA ILE A 464 -6.73 6.24 15.09
C ILE A 464 -7.54 5.17 15.83
N THR A 465 -7.47 3.94 15.31
CA THR A 465 -7.88 2.74 16.04
C THR A 465 -6.66 1.90 16.38
N GLN A 466 -6.67 1.27 17.54
CA GLN A 466 -5.66 0.33 18.00
C GLN A 466 -6.35 -0.76 18.81
N TYR A 467 -5.85 -1.99 18.71
CA TYR A 467 -6.33 -3.09 19.55
C TYR A 467 -5.87 -2.90 20.99
N ASP A 468 -6.81 -2.97 21.93
CA ASP A 468 -6.56 -2.96 23.36
C ASP A 468 -6.56 -4.41 23.89
N PRO A 469 -5.41 -4.93 24.36
CA PRO A 469 -5.32 -6.28 24.92
C PRO A 469 -6.14 -6.49 26.19
N ALA A 470 -6.41 -5.43 26.98
CA ALA A 470 -7.16 -5.54 28.23
C ALA A 470 -8.66 -5.73 27.98
N THR A 471 -9.23 -4.97 27.05
CA THR A 471 -10.66 -5.09 26.67
C THR A 471 -10.89 -6.11 25.55
N ARG A 472 -9.83 -6.51 24.84
CA ARG A 472 -9.85 -7.36 23.63
C ARG A 472 -10.69 -6.75 22.50
N THR A 473 -10.66 -5.42 22.34
CA THR A 473 -11.43 -4.69 21.32
C THR A 473 -10.57 -3.68 20.56
N GLY A 474 -11.06 -3.21 19.41
CA GLY A 474 -10.37 -2.21 18.58
C GLY A 474 -9.44 -2.81 17.52
N GLY A 475 -8.83 -1.94 16.71
CA GLY A 475 -7.99 -2.33 15.58
C GLY A 475 -8.79 -2.81 14.36
N HIS A 476 -8.31 -2.50 13.15
CA HIS A 476 -8.99 -2.91 11.91
C HIS A 476 -8.82 -4.40 11.59
N PHE A 477 -7.69 -4.99 11.97
CA PHE A 477 -7.33 -6.34 11.55
C PHE A 477 -7.30 -7.36 12.69
N ALA A 478 -7.60 -6.96 13.93
CA ALA A 478 -7.44 -7.82 15.09
C ALA A 478 -8.19 -9.16 14.96
N ASP A 479 -9.48 -9.12 14.63
CA ASP A 479 -10.30 -10.33 14.47
C ASP A 479 -9.83 -11.22 13.29
N TYR A 480 -9.44 -10.58 12.18
CA TYR A 480 -8.88 -11.27 11.03
C TYR A 480 -7.58 -12.00 11.41
N ILE A 481 -6.64 -11.30 12.05
CA ILE A 481 -5.38 -11.88 12.48
C ILE A 481 -5.62 -12.97 13.53
N ASN A 482 -6.49 -12.76 14.52
CA ASN A 482 -6.81 -13.77 15.53
C ASN A 482 -7.32 -15.07 14.91
N THR A 483 -8.22 -14.96 13.91
CA THR A 483 -8.77 -16.12 13.19
C THR A 483 -7.66 -16.94 12.53
N PHE A 484 -6.79 -16.31 11.74
CA PHE A 484 -5.75 -17.03 10.99
C PHE A 484 -4.54 -17.41 11.84
N LEU A 485 -4.25 -16.66 12.90
CA LEU A 485 -3.18 -16.96 13.84
C LEU A 485 -3.54 -18.17 14.72
N LYS A 486 -4.81 -18.32 15.12
CA LYS A 486 -5.33 -19.54 15.75
C LYS A 486 -5.05 -20.76 14.89
N ILE A 487 -5.51 -20.74 13.63
CA ILE A 487 -5.33 -21.84 12.66
C ILE A 487 -3.84 -22.17 12.47
N LYS A 488 -3.00 -21.14 12.30
CA LYS A 488 -1.54 -21.33 12.17
C LYS A 488 -0.96 -22.02 13.40
N GLN A 489 -1.35 -21.59 14.59
CA GLN A 489 -0.79 -22.09 15.83
C GLN A 489 -1.20 -23.55 16.08
N GLU A 490 -2.47 -23.89 15.85
CA GLU A 490 -2.98 -25.26 15.97
C GLU A 490 -2.34 -26.20 14.95
N ALA A 491 -2.11 -25.72 13.71
CA ALA A 491 -1.43 -26.50 12.68
C ALA A 491 0.07 -26.70 12.94
N SER A 492 0.69 -25.88 13.80
CA SER A 492 2.11 -26.00 14.14
C SER A 492 2.40 -27.11 15.15
N GLY A 493 1.36 -27.63 15.81
CA GLY A 493 1.46 -28.60 16.89
C GLY A 493 1.96 -27.99 18.20
N TRP A 494 2.21 -28.86 19.18
CA TRP A 494 2.65 -28.45 20.52
C TRP A 494 4.10 -27.98 20.54
N PRO A 495 4.42 -26.94 21.35
CA PRO A 495 5.80 -26.57 21.63
C PRO A 495 6.61 -27.76 22.14
N ARG A 496 7.90 -27.78 21.80
CA ARG A 496 8.80 -28.89 22.15
C ARG A 496 8.89 -29.13 23.67
N GLU A 497 8.70 -28.07 24.44
CA GLU A 497 8.71 -28.08 25.90
C GLU A 497 7.43 -28.65 26.53
N CYS A 498 6.32 -28.74 25.79
CA CYS A 498 5.12 -29.42 26.27
C CYS A 498 5.27 -30.95 26.22
N GLY A 499 5.91 -31.49 25.17
CA GLY A 499 6.01 -32.94 24.98
C GLY A 499 4.63 -33.63 25.05
N ASP A 500 4.55 -34.73 25.80
CA ASP A 500 3.30 -35.47 26.06
C ASP A 500 2.61 -35.05 27.38
N ASP A 501 3.07 -33.97 28.03
CA ASP A 501 2.52 -33.50 29.31
C ASP A 501 1.23 -32.68 29.11
N ASP A 502 0.11 -33.25 29.55
CA ASP A 502 -1.21 -32.62 29.43
C ASP A 502 -1.36 -31.34 30.27
N GLU A 503 -0.67 -31.22 31.41
CA GLU A 503 -0.68 -29.97 32.19
C GLU A 503 0.15 -28.90 31.49
N ALA A 504 1.29 -29.25 30.89
CA ALA A 504 2.07 -28.31 30.09
C ALA A 504 1.29 -27.81 28.86
N LYS A 505 0.57 -28.70 28.17
CA LYS A 505 -0.33 -28.34 27.06
C LYS A 505 -1.45 -27.40 27.52
N LYS A 506 -2.08 -27.68 28.66
CA LYS A 506 -3.13 -26.82 29.21
C LYS A 506 -2.60 -25.44 29.59
N LEU A 507 -1.45 -25.38 30.27
CA LEU A 507 -0.77 -24.13 30.61
C LEU A 507 -0.43 -23.33 29.35
N TYR A 508 0.00 -23.99 28.27
CA TYR A 508 0.24 -23.34 26.98
C TYR A 508 -1.02 -22.71 26.39
N ILE A 509 -2.17 -23.41 26.40
CA ILE A 509 -3.45 -22.84 25.93
C ILE A 509 -3.84 -21.62 26.77
N GLU A 510 -3.74 -21.72 28.09
CA GLU A 510 -4.07 -20.63 29.02
C GLU A 510 -3.15 -19.42 28.84
N GLU A 511 -1.85 -19.66 28.66
CA GLU A 511 -0.88 -18.60 28.37
C GLU A 511 -1.15 -17.95 27.01
N TYR A 512 -1.46 -18.74 25.98
CA TYR A 512 -1.76 -18.22 24.66
C TYR A 512 -3.03 -17.36 24.67
N ASP A 513 -4.11 -17.77 25.37
CA ASP A 513 -5.29 -16.91 25.53
C ASP A 513 -4.99 -15.66 26.37
N ARG A 514 -4.14 -15.77 27.39
CA ARG A 514 -3.76 -14.62 28.23
C ARG A 514 -2.93 -13.59 27.45
N VAL A 515 -1.96 -14.03 26.67
CA VAL A 515 -0.99 -13.17 25.96
C VAL A 515 -1.57 -12.70 24.63
N GLU A 516 -2.15 -13.60 23.85
CA GLU A 516 -2.67 -13.29 22.53
C GLU A 516 -4.17 -12.97 22.52
N GLY A 517 -4.93 -13.28 23.57
CA GLY A 517 -6.39 -13.15 23.53
C GLY A 517 -7.06 -14.15 22.57
N ILE A 518 -6.35 -15.23 22.24
CA ILE A 518 -6.80 -16.27 21.31
C ILE A 518 -6.89 -17.60 22.07
N ARG A 519 -8.09 -18.18 22.11
CA ARG A 519 -8.29 -19.50 22.68
C ARG A 519 -8.06 -20.59 21.63
N LEU A 520 -7.00 -21.38 21.84
CA LEU A 520 -6.67 -22.55 21.03
C LEU A 520 -7.59 -23.73 21.39
N ASP A 521 -7.86 -24.58 20.40
CA ASP A 521 -8.55 -25.85 20.59
C ASP A 521 -7.52 -26.94 20.98
N PRO A 522 -7.80 -27.79 22.00
CA PRO A 522 -6.86 -28.79 22.51
C PRO A 522 -6.50 -29.92 21.53
#